data_AF-A0ABD2XCD2-F1
#
_entry.id   AF-A0ABD2XCD2-F1
#
_cell.length_a   1.000
_cell.length_b   1.000
_cell.length_c   1.000
_cell.angle_alpha   90.00
_cell.angle_beta   90.00
_cell.angle_gamma   90.00
#
_symmetry.space_group_name_H-M   'P 1'
#
loop_
_entity.id
_entity.type
_entity.pdbx_description
1 polymer ?
#
loop_
_entity_poly.entity_id
_entity_poly.type
_entity_poly.pdbx_seq_one_letter_code
_entity_poly.pdbx_strand_id
1 'polypeptide(L)'
;MSEPDLMDAWYFQRDAEIMIKLQEYIIANDIEEENLEDATVLTAMLRASVRKYAGSTPVTPELLNKFKEVIKATVCPFQMFKTVHLYLMPIIAIVACVEHVLYRNGDKEEYEKLYRGDKQKAIEAYNKLCGFPADKIPKESKLEQVLSVFTCPEFFNVNSPLEAIRSYLENINLHPIYREQIKRRIIDLTNGYEL
;
A
#
# COMPACT_ATOMS: atom_id res chain seq x y z
N MET A 1 -28.88 -3.24 12.20
CA MET A 1 -28.74 -3.21 10.74
C MET A 1 -27.29 -2.89 10.44
N SER A 2 -26.49 -3.87 10.07
CA SER A 2 -25.09 -3.66 9.66
C SER A 2 -25.08 -3.10 8.24
N GLU A 3 -24.37 -2.00 8.01
CA GLU A 3 -24.05 -1.52 6.67
C GLU A 3 -23.49 -2.69 5.83
N PRO A 4 -23.90 -2.85 4.57
CA PRO A 4 -23.23 -3.79 3.70
C PRO A 4 -21.81 -3.27 3.50
N ASP A 5 -20.81 -3.95 4.09
CA ASP A 5 -19.39 -3.82 3.77
C ASP A 5 -19.24 -3.77 2.23
N LEU A 6 -19.15 -2.57 1.67
CA LEU A 6 -19.06 -2.35 0.24
C LEU A 6 -17.61 -2.62 -0.17
N MET A 7 -17.40 -3.83 -0.67
CA MET A 7 -16.19 -4.17 -1.40
C MET A 7 -16.17 -3.39 -2.72
N ASP A 8 -15.58 -2.19 -2.68
CA ASP A 8 -15.39 -1.31 -3.83
C ASP A 8 -13.90 -1.09 -4.15
N ALA A 9 -13.63 -0.38 -5.25
CA ALA A 9 -12.26 -0.11 -5.69
C ALA A 9 -11.46 0.71 -4.67
N TRP A 10 -12.12 1.59 -3.92
CA TRP A 10 -11.49 2.42 -2.92
C TRP A 10 -11.05 1.59 -1.70
N TYR A 11 -11.89 0.64 -1.26
CA TYR A 11 -11.55 -0.34 -0.23
C TYR A 11 -10.29 -1.15 -0.63
N PHE A 12 -10.24 -1.65 -1.86
CA PHE A 12 -9.08 -2.42 -2.36
C PHE A 12 -7.81 -1.58 -2.46
N GLN A 13 -7.90 -0.36 -2.97
CA GLN A 13 -6.73 0.51 -3.13
C GLN A 13 -6.12 0.96 -1.80
N ARG A 14 -6.92 1.03 -0.72
CA ARG A 14 -6.45 1.42 0.61
C ARG A 14 -5.93 0.26 1.44
N ASP A 15 -6.30 -0.97 1.11
CA ASP A 15 -5.81 -2.16 1.81
C ASP A 15 -4.61 -2.79 1.08
N ALA A 16 -3.41 -2.36 1.48
CA ALA A 16 -2.17 -2.90 0.93
C ALA A 16 -2.01 -4.41 1.17
N GLU A 17 -2.54 -4.97 2.27
CA GLU A 17 -2.44 -6.40 2.53
C GLU A 17 -3.23 -7.19 1.49
N ILE A 18 -4.44 -6.74 1.16
CA ILE A 18 -5.26 -7.35 0.11
C ILE A 18 -4.54 -7.30 -1.24
N MET A 19 -3.99 -6.14 -1.61
CA MET A 19 -3.32 -5.96 -2.91
C MET A 19 -2.05 -6.79 -3.04
N ILE A 20 -1.23 -6.86 -1.98
CA ILE A 20 -0.03 -7.71 -1.93
C ILE A 20 -0.42 -9.18 -2.09
N LYS A 21 -1.35 -9.68 -1.26
CA LYS A 21 -1.77 -11.08 -1.30
C LYS A 21 -2.45 -11.47 -2.60
N LEU A 22 -3.21 -10.55 -3.20
CA LEU A 22 -3.82 -10.75 -4.50
C LEU A 22 -2.76 -10.89 -5.58
N GLN A 23 -1.76 -10.01 -5.60
CA GLN A 23 -0.65 -10.07 -6.56
C GLN A 23 0.15 -11.37 -6.39
N GLU A 24 0.49 -11.73 -5.15
CA GLU A 24 1.19 -12.98 -4.82
C GLU A 24 0.41 -14.21 -5.33
N TYR A 25 -0.90 -14.25 -5.09
CA TYR A 25 -1.75 -15.35 -5.54
C TYR A 25 -1.82 -15.44 -7.07
N ILE A 26 -2.02 -14.30 -7.75
CA ILE A 26 -2.09 -14.23 -9.21
C ILE A 26 -0.79 -14.74 -9.83
N ILE A 27 0.37 -14.31 -9.31
CA ILE A 27 1.69 -14.73 -9.81
C ILE A 27 1.94 -16.21 -9.52
N ALA A 28 1.68 -16.68 -8.30
CA ALA A 28 1.98 -18.05 -7.89
C ALA A 28 1.14 -19.11 -8.62
N ASN A 29 -0.06 -18.76 -9.08
CA ASN A 29 -0.98 -19.66 -9.76
C ASN A 29 -1.10 -19.37 -11.27
N ASP A 30 -0.26 -18.47 -11.80
CA ASP A 30 -0.28 -18.02 -13.20
C ASP A 30 -1.67 -17.66 -13.72
N ILE A 31 -2.42 -16.89 -12.92
CA ILE A 31 -3.80 -16.50 -13.25
C ILE A 31 -3.77 -15.53 -14.42
N GLU A 32 -4.56 -15.80 -15.45
CA GLU A 32 -4.78 -14.95 -16.62
C GLU A 32 -6.14 -14.23 -16.55
N GLU A 33 -6.34 -13.22 -17.40
CA GLU A 33 -7.57 -12.43 -17.39
C GLU A 33 -8.81 -13.29 -17.70
N GLU A 34 -8.69 -14.31 -18.55
CA GLU A 34 -9.78 -15.22 -18.87
C GLU A 34 -10.23 -16.04 -17.66
N ASN A 35 -9.34 -16.29 -16.69
CA ASN A 35 -9.68 -17.02 -15.48
C ASN A 35 -10.61 -16.22 -14.55
N LEU A 36 -10.74 -14.90 -14.75
CA LEU A 36 -11.69 -14.08 -14.00
C LEU A 36 -13.15 -14.42 -14.31
N GLU A 37 -13.43 -15.22 -15.35
CA GLU A 37 -14.79 -15.71 -15.63
C GLU A 37 -15.11 -17.04 -14.92
N ASP A 38 -14.11 -17.69 -14.28
CA ASP A 38 -14.32 -18.90 -13.48
C ASP A 38 -14.61 -18.54 -12.00
N ALA A 39 -15.83 -18.84 -11.56
CA ALA A 39 -16.27 -18.59 -10.19
C ALA A 39 -15.44 -19.33 -9.13
N THR A 40 -14.89 -20.49 -9.45
CA THR A 40 -13.99 -21.26 -8.56
C THR A 40 -12.68 -20.51 -8.37
N VAL A 41 -12.11 -19.99 -9.46
CA VAL A 41 -10.88 -19.19 -9.42
C VAL A 41 -11.10 -17.89 -8.65
N LEU A 42 -12.16 -17.14 -8.97
CA LEU A 42 -12.50 -15.91 -8.24
C LEU A 42 -12.70 -16.16 -6.75
N THR A 43 -13.34 -17.28 -6.38
CA THR A 43 -13.51 -17.67 -4.98
C THR A 43 -12.15 -17.91 -4.32
N ALA A 44 -11.26 -18.67 -4.96
CA ALA A 44 -9.95 -18.96 -4.42
C ALA A 44 -9.09 -17.69 -4.25
N MET A 45 -9.10 -16.79 -5.24
CA MET A 45 -8.45 -15.48 -5.18
C MET A 45 -8.98 -14.60 -4.04
N LEU A 46 -10.30 -14.53 -3.89
CA LEU A 46 -10.95 -13.76 -2.82
C LEU A 46 -10.55 -14.29 -1.44
N ARG A 47 -10.55 -15.62 -1.27
CA ARG A 47 -10.17 -16.26 0.00
C ARG A 47 -8.69 -16.09 0.32
N ALA A 48 -7.82 -16.08 -0.69
CA ALA A 48 -6.39 -15.87 -0.51
C ALA A 48 -6.04 -14.42 -0.13
N SER A 49 -6.74 -13.46 -0.74
CA SER A 49 -6.42 -12.03 -0.57
C SER A 49 -7.18 -11.35 0.58
N VAL A 50 -8.45 -11.72 0.80
CA VAL A 50 -9.31 -11.03 1.77
C VAL A 50 -9.53 -11.90 3.01
N ARG A 51 -8.90 -11.50 4.13
CA ARG A 51 -8.89 -12.24 5.41
C ARG A 51 -10.28 -12.70 5.88
N LYS A 52 -11.30 -11.86 5.72
CA LYS A 52 -12.71 -12.16 6.09
C LYS A 52 -13.25 -13.43 5.41
N TYR A 53 -12.75 -13.75 4.23
CA TYR A 53 -13.19 -14.89 3.43
C TYR A 53 -12.25 -16.08 3.47
N ALA A 54 -11.08 -15.98 4.12
CA ALA A 54 -10.06 -17.05 4.14
C ALA A 54 -10.56 -18.40 4.68
N GLY A 55 -11.61 -18.40 5.49
CA GLY A 55 -12.23 -19.62 6.05
C GLY A 55 -13.47 -20.11 5.30
N SER A 56 -14.42 -20.65 6.05
CA SER A 56 -15.68 -21.19 5.52
C SER A 56 -16.78 -20.13 5.33
N THR A 57 -16.43 -18.85 5.34
CA THR A 57 -17.38 -17.76 5.12
C THR A 57 -18.07 -17.97 3.76
N PRO A 58 -19.41 -17.96 3.69
CA PRO A 58 -20.13 -18.12 2.44
C PRO A 58 -19.75 -17.04 1.43
N VAL A 59 -19.50 -17.46 0.19
CA VAL A 59 -19.18 -16.58 -0.94
C VAL A 59 -20.38 -16.64 -1.90
N THR A 60 -21.02 -15.49 -2.13
CA THR A 60 -22.19 -15.42 -3.00
C THR A 60 -21.79 -14.99 -4.42
N PRO A 61 -22.60 -15.33 -5.45
CA PRO A 61 -22.35 -14.87 -6.81
C PRO A 61 -22.26 -13.34 -6.95
N GLU A 62 -23.06 -12.59 -6.19
CA GLU A 62 -23.04 -11.12 -6.21
C GLU A 62 -21.71 -10.57 -5.69
N LEU A 63 -21.15 -11.19 -4.65
CA LEU A 63 -19.84 -10.83 -4.11
C LEU A 63 -18.73 -11.12 -5.13
N LEU A 64 -18.77 -12.27 -5.79
CA LEU A 64 -17.79 -12.61 -6.84
C LEU A 64 -17.84 -11.64 -8.01
N ASN A 65 -19.04 -11.25 -8.45
CA ASN A 65 -19.20 -10.24 -9.49
C ASN A 65 -18.61 -8.90 -9.05
N LYS A 66 -18.87 -8.43 -7.82
CA LYS A 66 -18.25 -7.21 -7.30
C LYS A 66 -16.74 -7.31 -7.25
N PHE A 67 -16.21 -8.42 -6.74
CA PHE A 67 -14.77 -8.65 -6.65
C PHE A 67 -14.12 -8.64 -8.05
N LYS A 68 -14.75 -9.27 -9.05
CA LYS A 68 -14.31 -9.22 -10.45
C LYS A 68 -14.27 -7.80 -10.98
N GLU A 69 -15.34 -7.01 -10.77
CA GLU A 69 -15.38 -5.62 -11.22
C GLU A 69 -14.32 -4.76 -10.54
N VAL A 70 -14.07 -4.98 -9.25
CA VAL A 70 -13.00 -4.28 -8.52
C VAL A 70 -11.62 -4.64 -9.07
N ILE A 71 -11.36 -5.92 -9.32
CA ILE A 71 -10.12 -6.34 -10.00
C ILE A 71 -10.01 -5.60 -11.35
N LYS A 72 -11.02 -5.69 -12.21
CA LYS A 72 -10.99 -5.05 -13.54
C LYS A 72 -10.79 -3.52 -13.44
N ALA A 73 -11.30 -2.87 -12.41
CA ALA A 73 -11.12 -1.43 -12.19
C ALA A 73 -9.75 -1.06 -11.61
N THR A 74 -9.20 -1.86 -10.70
CA THR A 74 -8.00 -1.52 -9.92
C THR A 74 -6.71 -2.11 -10.49
N VAL A 75 -6.82 -3.25 -11.18
CA VAL A 75 -5.71 -4.12 -11.60
C VAL A 75 -5.40 -3.92 -13.11
N CYS A 76 -6.01 -2.93 -13.77
CA CYS A 76 -5.93 -2.79 -15.23
C CYS A 76 -4.69 -1.99 -15.70
N PRO A 77 -3.91 -2.51 -16.68
CA PRO A 77 -4.06 -3.81 -17.34
C PRO A 77 -3.66 -5.00 -16.44
N PHE A 78 -4.42 -6.11 -16.47
CA PHE A 78 -4.21 -7.27 -15.59
C PHE A 78 -2.77 -7.84 -15.68
N GLN A 79 -2.21 -7.83 -16.89
CA GLN A 79 -0.80 -8.18 -17.15
C GLN A 79 0.20 -7.21 -16.51
N MET A 80 -0.14 -5.93 -16.46
CA MET A 80 0.68 -4.95 -15.73
C MET A 80 0.61 -5.24 -14.24
N PHE A 81 -0.50 -5.71 -13.69
CA PHE A 81 -0.54 -6.01 -12.26
C PHE A 81 0.41 -7.14 -11.83
N LYS A 82 0.68 -8.13 -12.69
CA LYS A 82 1.71 -9.15 -12.42
C LYS A 82 3.12 -8.56 -12.31
N THR A 83 3.36 -7.43 -12.97
CA THR A 83 4.70 -6.84 -13.15
C THR A 83 4.87 -5.49 -12.45
N VAL A 84 3.78 -4.85 -12.04
CA VAL A 84 3.79 -3.54 -11.40
C VAL A 84 4.36 -3.68 -10.01
N HIS A 85 5.23 -2.74 -9.69
CA HIS A 85 5.76 -2.65 -8.36
C HIS A 85 4.77 -1.95 -7.43
N LEU A 86 4.15 -2.72 -6.53
CA LEU A 86 3.21 -2.21 -5.53
C LEU A 86 3.87 -1.20 -4.57
N TYR A 87 5.22 -1.12 -4.51
CA TYR A 87 5.93 -0.10 -3.73
C TYR A 87 5.61 1.35 -4.14
N LEU A 88 4.91 1.59 -5.26
CA LEU A 88 4.41 2.91 -5.65
C LEU A 88 3.01 3.24 -5.13
N MET A 89 2.28 2.27 -4.59
CA MET A 89 1.02 2.52 -3.88
C MET A 89 1.30 3.40 -2.66
N PRO A 90 0.49 4.43 -2.36
CA PRO A 90 0.85 5.46 -1.38
C PRO A 90 1.33 4.91 -0.03
N ILE A 91 0.57 3.99 0.57
CA ILE A 91 0.89 3.43 1.88
C ILE A 91 2.16 2.54 1.86
N ILE A 92 2.39 1.79 0.78
CA ILE A 92 3.58 0.95 0.60
C ILE A 92 4.80 1.83 0.31
N ALA A 93 4.61 2.88 -0.50
CA ALA A 93 5.64 3.87 -0.83
C ALA A 93 6.15 4.61 0.41
N ILE A 94 5.26 4.90 1.37
CA ILE A 94 5.65 5.55 2.63
C ILE A 94 6.59 4.63 3.42
N VAL A 95 6.25 3.35 3.59
CA VAL A 95 7.11 2.37 4.28
C VAL A 95 8.42 2.16 3.51
N ALA A 96 8.34 1.98 2.19
CA ALA A 96 9.52 1.83 1.34
C ALA A 96 10.46 3.05 1.43
N CYS A 97 9.90 4.26 1.45
CA CYS A 97 10.67 5.50 1.57
C CYS A 97 11.33 5.60 2.93
N VAL A 98 10.57 5.43 4.01
CA VAL A 98 11.08 5.61 5.38
C VAL A 98 12.09 4.52 5.73
N GLU A 99 11.71 3.24 5.61
CA GLU A 99 12.48 2.12 6.15
C GLU A 99 13.61 1.68 5.19
N HIS A 100 13.39 1.77 3.87
CA HIS A 100 14.36 1.27 2.88
C HIS A 100 15.13 2.36 2.12
N VAL A 101 14.67 3.61 2.11
CA VAL A 101 15.36 4.70 1.40
C VAL A 101 16.03 5.68 2.36
N LEU A 102 15.27 6.26 3.29
CA LEU A 102 15.75 7.33 4.18
C LEU A 102 16.52 6.78 5.37
N TYR A 103 16.02 5.73 6.02
CA TYR A 103 16.55 5.26 7.30
C TYR A 103 16.82 3.76 7.27
N ARG A 104 17.60 3.31 6.30
CA ARG A 104 18.00 1.90 6.18
C ARG A 104 18.59 1.39 7.49
N ASN A 105 18.09 0.25 7.97
CA ASN A 105 18.51 -0.37 9.23
C ASN A 105 18.28 0.54 10.45
N GLY A 106 17.31 1.46 10.34
CA GLY A 106 16.85 2.28 11.45
C GLY A 106 16.08 1.47 12.48
N ASP A 107 15.83 2.09 13.61
CA ASP A 107 15.06 1.48 14.68
C ASP A 107 13.56 1.51 14.37
N LYS A 108 12.87 0.40 14.64
CA LYS A 108 11.42 0.28 14.44
C LYS A 108 10.67 1.33 15.24
N GLU A 109 11.12 1.65 16.46
CA GLU A 109 10.51 2.71 17.27
C GLU A 109 10.58 4.08 16.61
N GLU A 110 11.67 4.37 15.89
CA GLU A 110 11.85 5.65 15.19
C GLU A 110 10.91 5.75 13.98
N TYR A 111 10.67 4.66 13.27
CA TYR A 111 9.66 4.62 12.21
C TYR A 111 8.25 4.81 12.77
N GLU A 112 7.95 4.15 13.90
CA GLU A 112 6.63 4.27 14.52
C GLU A 112 6.34 5.69 15.01
N LYS A 113 7.32 6.41 15.56
CA LYS A 113 7.14 7.83 15.93
C LYS A 113 6.70 8.65 14.71
N LEU A 114 7.35 8.45 13.57
CA LEU A 114 6.99 9.11 12.32
C LEU A 114 5.55 8.74 11.89
N TYR A 115 5.21 7.46 11.89
CA TYR A 115 3.87 6.98 11.50
C TYR A 115 2.75 7.43 12.46
N ARG A 116 3.07 7.70 13.73
CA ARG A 116 2.15 8.29 14.71
C ARG A 116 2.00 9.81 14.59
N GLY A 117 2.69 10.43 13.64
CA GLY A 117 2.61 11.86 13.40
C GLY A 117 3.53 12.70 14.27
N ASP A 118 4.66 12.15 14.74
CA ASP A 118 5.69 12.96 15.39
C ASP A 118 6.18 14.07 14.44
N LYS A 119 5.93 15.31 14.85
CA LYS A 119 6.17 16.49 14.03
C LYS A 119 7.65 16.67 13.69
N GLN A 120 8.52 16.44 14.66
CA GLN A 120 9.96 16.62 14.48
C GLN A 120 10.51 15.56 13.53
N LYS A 121 10.07 14.31 13.69
CA LYS A 121 10.46 13.21 12.80
C LYS A 121 9.97 13.42 11.37
N ALA A 122 8.77 13.95 11.19
CA ALA A 122 8.24 14.26 9.86
C ALA A 122 9.04 15.35 9.16
N ILE A 123 9.46 16.39 9.89
CA ILE A 123 10.36 17.44 9.38
C ILE A 123 11.71 16.84 8.98
N GLU A 124 12.33 16.02 9.85
CA GLU A 124 13.60 15.35 9.58
C GLU A 124 13.52 14.47 8.33
N ALA A 125 12.47 13.66 8.21
CA ALA A 125 12.24 12.77 7.07
C ALA A 125 12.07 13.57 5.77
N TYR A 126 11.23 14.62 5.78
CA TYR A 126 11.02 15.48 4.62
C TYR A 126 12.28 16.24 4.20
N ASN A 127 13.03 16.78 5.17
CA ASN A 127 14.29 17.47 4.86
C ASN A 127 15.31 16.50 4.26
N LYS A 128 15.43 15.29 4.82
CA LYS A 128 16.30 14.25 4.27
C LYS A 128 15.89 13.86 2.85
N LEU A 129 14.59 13.75 2.60
CA LEU A 129 14.01 13.47 1.28
C LEU A 129 14.36 14.56 0.26
N CYS A 130 14.30 15.83 0.66
CA CYS A 130 14.58 16.98 -0.21
C CYS A 130 16.05 17.45 -0.22
N GLY A 131 16.94 16.82 0.55
CA GLY A 131 18.34 17.24 0.68
C GLY A 131 18.52 18.58 1.42
N PHE A 132 17.60 18.92 2.33
CA PHE A 132 17.69 20.11 3.17
C PHE A 132 18.38 19.81 4.52
N PRO A 133 18.89 20.85 5.22
CA PRO A 133 19.32 20.73 6.61
C PRO A 133 18.19 20.17 7.49
N ALA A 134 18.54 19.31 8.46
CA ALA A 134 17.56 18.59 9.28
C ALA A 134 16.64 19.52 10.10
N ASP A 135 17.16 20.67 10.52
CA ASP A 135 16.49 21.69 11.34
C ASP A 135 15.69 22.71 10.50
N LYS A 136 15.68 22.59 9.17
CA LYS A 136 14.91 23.49 8.30
C LYS A 136 13.42 23.25 8.48
N ILE A 137 12.73 24.19 9.11
CA ILE A 137 11.27 24.09 9.31
C ILE A 137 10.54 24.47 8.00
N PRO A 138 9.71 23.60 7.41
CA PRO A 138 8.87 23.96 6.26
C PRO A 138 7.87 25.07 6.62
N LYS A 139 7.35 25.79 5.61
CA LYS A 139 6.19 26.69 5.83
C LYS A 139 5.01 25.90 6.39
N GLU A 140 4.17 26.54 7.20
CA GLU A 140 3.05 25.90 7.91
C GLU A 140 2.18 25.02 7.01
N SER A 141 1.69 25.54 5.89
CA SER A 141 0.87 24.76 4.94
C SER A 141 1.59 23.54 4.36
N LYS A 142 2.92 23.64 4.14
CA LYS A 142 3.72 22.51 3.68
C LYS A 142 3.94 21.49 4.80
N LEU A 143 4.09 21.97 6.03
CA LEU A 143 4.27 21.12 7.20
C LEU A 143 3.02 20.28 7.45
N GLU A 144 1.82 20.86 7.31
CA GLU A 144 0.56 20.10 7.39
C GLU A 144 0.51 18.97 6.35
N GLN A 145 0.89 19.24 5.10
CA GLN A 145 0.95 18.21 4.04
C GLN A 145 2.00 17.13 4.31
N VAL A 146 3.16 17.52 4.86
CA VAL A 146 4.21 16.57 5.24
C VAL A 146 3.70 15.64 6.35
N LEU A 147 3.06 16.21 7.38
CA LEU A 147 2.48 15.43 8.47
C LEU A 147 1.39 14.49 7.97
N SER A 148 0.49 14.96 7.11
CA SER A 148 -0.60 14.13 6.58
C SER A 148 -0.10 12.94 5.77
N VAL A 149 1.02 13.10 5.04
CA VAL A 149 1.61 12.01 4.25
C VAL A 149 2.27 10.96 5.14
N PHE A 150 3.03 11.37 6.15
CA PHE A 150 3.77 10.41 6.98
C PHE A 150 2.94 9.82 8.13
N THR A 151 1.84 10.45 8.52
CA THR A 151 0.95 9.94 9.57
C THR A 151 0.08 8.83 9.00
N CYS A 152 0.31 7.59 9.47
CA CYS A 152 -0.38 6.39 9.00
C CYS A 152 -1.02 5.67 10.21
N PRO A 153 -2.15 6.18 10.73
CA PRO A 153 -2.81 5.59 11.90
C PRO A 153 -3.25 4.14 11.64
N GLU A 154 -3.50 3.77 10.38
CA GLU A 154 -3.89 2.43 9.97
C GLU A 154 -2.85 1.36 10.35
N PHE A 155 -1.58 1.74 10.49
CA PHE A 155 -0.51 0.84 10.91
C PHE A 155 -0.61 0.34 12.35
N PHE A 156 -1.49 0.94 13.16
CA PHE A 156 -1.66 0.59 14.56
C PHE A 156 -3.02 -0.07 14.87
N ASN A 157 -3.79 -0.38 13.83
CA ASN A 157 -5.05 -1.11 13.96
C ASN A 157 -4.80 -2.62 14.16
N VAL A 158 -5.80 -3.34 14.69
CA VAL A 158 -5.75 -4.80 14.90
C VAL A 158 -5.48 -5.57 13.58
N ASN A 159 -5.93 -5.04 12.45
CA ASN A 159 -5.66 -5.57 11.11
C ASN A 159 -4.68 -4.67 10.35
N SER A 160 -3.60 -4.25 11.00
CA SER A 160 -2.57 -3.40 10.40
C SER A 160 -1.93 -4.05 9.16
N PRO A 161 -1.80 -3.32 8.05
CA PRO A 161 -1.11 -3.83 6.86
C PRO A 161 0.42 -3.77 6.98
N LEU A 162 0.97 -3.16 8.03
CA LEU A 162 2.40 -2.79 8.10
C LEU A 162 3.35 -4.00 7.99
N GLU A 163 3.05 -5.10 8.67
CA GLU A 163 3.91 -6.30 8.61
C GLU A 163 3.84 -7.01 7.25
N ALA A 164 2.68 -6.97 6.58
CA ALA A 164 2.54 -7.48 5.22
C ALA A 164 3.36 -6.61 4.23
N ILE A 165 3.31 -5.29 4.41
CA ILE A 165 4.11 -4.34 3.62
C ILE A 165 5.62 -4.59 3.82
N ARG A 166 6.08 -4.75 5.07
CA ARG A 166 7.49 -5.06 5.36
C ARG A 166 7.93 -6.36 4.70
N SER A 167 7.15 -7.42 4.87
CA SER A 167 7.41 -8.73 4.24
C SER A 167 7.50 -8.63 2.72
N TYR A 168 6.60 -7.86 2.09
CA TYR A 168 6.63 -7.59 0.65
C TYR A 168 7.92 -6.86 0.24
N LEU A 169 8.32 -5.82 0.97
CA LEU A 169 9.50 -5.01 0.65
C LEU A 169 10.83 -5.74 0.89
N GLU A 170 10.89 -6.65 1.86
CA GLU A 170 12.06 -7.51 2.10
C GLU A 170 12.38 -8.43 0.91
N ASN A 171 11.34 -8.89 0.20
CA ASN A 171 11.48 -9.76 -0.96
C ASN A 171 11.83 -9.00 -2.26
N ILE A 172 11.88 -7.66 -2.22
CA ILE A 172 12.13 -6.83 -3.40
C ILE A 172 13.54 -6.23 -3.35
N ASN A 173 14.31 -6.51 -4.40
CA ASN A 173 15.56 -5.80 -4.60
C ASN A 173 15.30 -4.37 -5.12
N LEU A 174 15.25 -3.40 -4.21
CA LEU A 174 15.11 -1.98 -4.55
C LEU A 174 16.39 -1.43 -5.19
N HIS A 175 16.51 -1.63 -6.51
CA HIS A 175 17.53 -1.02 -7.37
C HIS A 175 17.54 0.51 -7.19
N PRO A 176 18.69 1.21 -7.32
CA PRO A 176 18.78 2.66 -7.12
C PRO A 176 17.73 3.49 -7.88
N ILE A 177 17.39 3.11 -9.11
CA ILE A 177 16.34 3.77 -9.92
C ILE A 177 14.98 3.77 -9.20
N TYR A 178 14.60 2.64 -8.58
CA TYR A 178 13.34 2.51 -7.87
C TYR A 178 13.30 3.34 -6.60
N ARG A 179 14.45 3.53 -5.93
CA ARG A 179 14.55 4.41 -4.76
C ARG A 179 14.26 5.86 -5.14
N GLU A 180 14.77 6.33 -6.28
CA GLU A 180 14.47 7.68 -6.77
C GLU A 180 13.01 7.83 -7.17
N GLN A 181 12.39 6.80 -7.77
CA GLN A 181 10.95 6.79 -8.02
C GLN A 181 10.13 6.88 -6.73
N ILE A 182 10.48 6.10 -5.69
CA ILE A 182 9.83 6.15 -4.38
C ILE A 182 9.95 7.54 -3.76
N LYS A 183 11.16 8.13 -3.75
CA LYS A 183 11.37 9.49 -3.24
C LYS A 183 10.47 10.49 -3.94
N ARG A 184 10.48 10.46 -5.28
CA ARG A 184 9.66 11.35 -6.11
C ARG A 184 8.17 11.18 -5.80
N ARG A 185 7.70 9.93 -5.67
CA ARG A 185 6.30 9.65 -5.30
C ARG A 185 5.94 10.28 -3.95
N ILE A 186 6.79 10.16 -2.94
CA ILE A 186 6.52 10.81 -1.64
C ILE A 186 6.54 12.33 -1.76
N ILE A 187 7.46 12.91 -2.52
CA ILE A 187 7.48 14.36 -2.78
C ILE A 187 6.17 14.80 -3.45
N ASP A 188 5.71 14.08 -4.47
CA ASP A 188 4.48 14.38 -5.19
C ASP A 188 3.27 14.32 -4.26
N LEU A 189 3.17 13.28 -3.41
CA LEU A 189 2.13 13.18 -2.38
C LEU A 189 2.17 14.37 -1.41
N THR A 190 3.36 14.76 -0.95
CA THR A 190 3.47 15.94 -0.07
C THR A 190 3.14 17.25 -0.76
N ASN A 191 3.15 17.32 -2.09
CA ASN A 191 2.76 18.51 -2.86
C ASN A 191 1.25 18.52 -3.19
N GLY A 192 0.50 17.50 -2.76
CA GLY A 192 -0.92 17.37 -3.06
C GLY A 192 -1.20 16.83 -4.47
N TYR A 193 -0.23 16.21 -5.12
CA TYR A 193 -0.46 15.51 -6.39
C TYR A 193 -0.93 14.09 -6.11
N GLU A 194 -2.21 13.82 -6.41
CA GLU A 194 -2.73 12.47 -6.58
C GLU A 194 -2.54 12.08 -8.05
N LEU A 195 -1.78 11.00 -8.29
CA LEU A 195 -1.73 10.29 -9.57
C LEU A 195 -2.38 8.93 -9.35
#